data_AF-A0A1H4MIF9-F1
#
_entry.id   AF-A0A1H4MIF9-F1
#
_cell.length_a   1.000
_cell.length_b   1.000
_cell.length_c   1.000
_cell.angle_alpha   90.00
_cell.angle_beta   90.00
_cell.angle_gamma   90.00
#
_symmetry.space_group_name_H-M   'P 1'
#
loop_
_entity.id
_entity.type
_entity.pdbx_description
1 polymer ?
#
loop_
_entity_poly.entity_id
_entity_poly.type
_entity_poly.pdbx_seq_one_letter_code
_entity_poly.pdbx_strand_id
1 'polypeptide(L)'
;MNTTLRELLFYLKSPSLKKDSNQDLNYRIQKLAHLLIISILTGMILSPIFGLIEKFELINLENHAIEKLLESKSKLTIFSIVVIMAPIMEELIFRAPLTLFKTPRYFSFIFYSFSFLFGLVHITNYEVSTNVILLTPILIAPQFILGTYLGFIRVRFGLIWSILLHACYNAFFMFITFVA
;
A
#
# COMPACT_ATOMS: atom_id res chain seq x y z
N MET A 1 -8.86 5.09 17.47
CA MET A 1 -8.67 5.42 16.05
C MET A 1 -8.21 6.88 15.83
N ASN A 2 -8.93 7.89 16.35
CA ASN A 2 -8.63 9.31 16.14
C ASN A 2 -7.18 9.72 16.45
N THR A 3 -6.60 9.21 17.53
CA THR A 3 -5.19 9.49 17.90
C THR A 3 -4.22 8.96 16.84
N THR A 4 -4.42 7.74 16.36
CA THR A 4 -3.59 7.13 15.30
C THR A 4 -3.68 7.92 13.99
N LEU A 5 -4.88 8.34 13.60
CA LEU A 5 -5.07 9.16 12.40
C LEU A 5 -4.33 10.51 12.53
N ARG A 6 -4.44 11.18 13.68
CA ARG A 6 -3.73 12.45 13.93
C ARG A 6 -2.21 12.28 13.89
N GLU A 7 -1.69 11.23 14.53
CA GLU A 7 -0.26 10.90 14.49
C GLU A 7 0.21 10.62 13.07
N LEU A 8 -0.55 9.85 12.29
CA LEU A 8 -0.26 9.57 10.89
C LEU A 8 -0.23 10.86 10.08
N LEU A 9 -1.27 11.70 10.16
CA LEU A 9 -1.36 12.97 9.43
C LEU A 9 -0.24 13.94 9.84
N PHE A 10 0.11 13.99 11.13
CA PHE A 10 1.23 14.81 11.60
C PHE A 10 2.56 14.29 11.04
N TYR A 11 2.76 12.98 11.07
CA TYR A 11 3.96 12.36 10.51
C TYR A 11 4.08 12.61 9.01
N LEU A 12 3.00 12.45 8.25
CA LEU A 12 2.95 12.69 6.80
C LEU A 12 3.07 14.17 6.40
N LYS A 13 3.18 15.11 7.34
CA LYS A 13 3.57 16.49 7.04
C LYS A 13 5.07 16.69 7.09
N SER A 14 5.77 15.92 7.93
CA SER A 14 7.20 16.03 8.15
C SER A 14 7.78 14.69 8.62
N PRO A 15 7.88 13.69 7.72
CA PRO A 15 8.33 12.36 8.09
C PRO A 15 9.77 12.41 8.58
N SER A 16 10.04 11.67 9.65
CA SER A 16 11.36 11.56 10.27
C SER A 16 11.64 10.11 10.67
N LEU A 17 12.92 9.72 10.71
CA LEU A 17 13.33 8.37 11.12
C LEU A 17 13.27 8.23 12.66
N LYS A 18 12.08 8.41 13.23
CA LYS A 18 11.83 8.31 14.68
C LYS A 18 10.93 7.11 14.98
N LYS A 19 11.51 6.13 15.67
CA LYS A 19 10.77 4.99 16.21
C LYS A 19 9.82 5.42 17.29
N ASP A 20 8.74 4.64 17.45
CA ASP A 20 7.92 4.73 18.65
C ASP A 20 8.66 4.04 19.81
N SER A 21 8.72 4.70 20.96
CA SER A 21 9.35 4.12 22.15
C SER A 21 8.49 3.01 22.77
N ASN A 22 7.18 3.02 22.54
CA ASN A 22 6.27 2.04 23.12
C ASN A 22 6.50 0.64 22.49
N GLN A 23 6.91 -0.32 23.32
CA GLN A 23 7.16 -1.71 22.95
C GLN A 23 5.98 -2.63 23.27
N ASP A 24 4.93 -2.14 23.93
CA ASP A 24 3.76 -2.95 24.28
C ASP A 24 3.10 -3.54 23.02
N LEU A 25 2.87 -4.85 23.06
CA LEU A 25 2.35 -5.59 21.91
C LEU A 25 0.91 -5.20 21.60
N ASN A 26 0.07 -5.04 22.64
CA ASN A 26 -1.34 -4.69 22.47
C ASN A 26 -1.49 -3.30 21.85
N TYR A 27 -0.68 -2.34 22.29
CA TYR A 27 -0.59 -1.01 21.69
C TYR A 27 -0.25 -1.08 20.20
N ARG A 28 0.75 -1.89 19.81
CA ARG A 28 1.16 -2.01 18.40
C ARG A 28 0.13 -2.72 17.55
N ILE A 29 -0.50 -3.78 18.06
CA ILE A 29 -1.63 -4.46 17.39
C ILE A 29 -2.77 -3.46 17.18
N GLN A 30 -3.10 -2.67 18.19
CA GLN A 30 -4.14 -1.64 18.08
C GLN A 30 -3.79 -0.58 17.02
N LYS A 31 -2.52 -0.16 16.94
CA LYS A 31 -2.04 0.76 15.90
C LYS A 31 -2.13 0.14 14.51
N LEU A 32 -1.73 -1.12 14.35
CA LEU A 32 -1.86 -1.86 13.09
C LEU A 32 -3.34 -1.97 12.67
N ALA A 33 -4.24 -2.36 13.58
CA ALA A 33 -5.67 -2.48 13.29
C ALA A 33 -6.28 -1.14 12.84
N HIS A 34 -5.94 -0.04 13.53
CA HIS A 34 -6.37 1.30 13.10
C HIS A 34 -5.82 1.66 11.71
N LEU A 35 -4.55 1.39 11.43
CA LEU A 35 -3.95 1.68 10.12
C LEU A 35 -4.54 0.81 9.02
N LEU A 36 -4.89 -0.44 9.30
CA LEU A 36 -5.60 -1.32 8.36
C LEU A 36 -6.96 -0.73 7.99
N ILE A 37 -7.76 -0.32 8.98
CA ILE A 37 -9.06 0.33 8.75
C ILE A 37 -8.88 1.61 7.92
N ILE A 38 -7.92 2.47 8.28
CA ILE A 38 -7.63 3.70 7.53
C ILE A 38 -7.24 3.39 6.08
N SER A 39 -6.42 2.36 5.86
CA SER A 39 -5.98 1.94 4.53
C SER A 39 -7.16 1.46 3.68
N ILE A 40 -8.02 0.60 4.25
CA ILE A 40 -9.22 0.10 3.57
C ILE A 40 -10.18 1.24 3.22
N LEU A 41 -10.48 2.12 4.18
CA LEU A 41 -11.35 3.28 3.94
C LEU A 41 -10.78 4.21 2.87
N THR A 42 -9.46 4.41 2.86
CA THR A 42 -8.80 5.21 1.83
C THR A 42 -8.99 4.58 0.45
N GLY A 43 -8.77 3.27 0.32
CA GLY A 43 -9.01 2.54 -0.92
C GLY A 43 -10.47 2.63 -1.39
N MET A 44 -11.42 2.46 -0.47
CA MET A 44 -12.86 2.58 -0.76
C MET A 44 -13.27 3.99 -1.16
N ILE A 45 -12.66 5.04 -0.60
CA ILE A 45 -12.93 6.43 -0.99
C ILE A 45 -12.37 6.73 -2.39
N LEU A 46 -11.26 6.11 -2.77
CA LEU A 46 -10.65 6.30 -4.08
C LEU A 46 -11.30 5.45 -5.18
N SER A 47 -11.91 4.30 -4.84
CA SER A 47 -12.47 3.38 -5.84
C SER A 47 -13.52 3.98 -6.78
N PRO A 48 -14.40 4.93 -6.39
CA PRO A 48 -15.36 5.54 -7.32
C PRO A 48 -14.69 6.32 -8.45
N ILE A 49 -13.47 6.85 -8.23
CA ILE A 49 -12.70 7.55 -9.27
C ILE A 49 -12.38 6.57 -10.40
N PHE A 50 -11.96 5.35 -10.07
CA PHE A 50 -11.65 4.31 -11.05
C PHE A 50 -12.90 3.91 -11.84
N GLY A 51 -14.04 3.71 -11.17
CA GLY A 51 -15.30 3.41 -11.87
C GLY A 51 -15.77 4.54 -12.80
N LEU A 52 -15.49 5.81 -12.48
CA LEU A 52 -15.74 6.91 -13.41
C LEU A 52 -14.81 6.87 -14.62
N ILE A 53 -13.51 6.64 -14.41
CA ILE A 53 -12.52 6.57 -15.51
C ILE A 53 -12.87 5.43 -16.48
N GLU A 54 -13.24 4.27 -15.96
CA GLU A 54 -13.72 3.12 -16.75
C GLU A 54 -15.02 3.43 -17.49
N LYS A 55 -15.99 4.08 -16.82
CA LYS A 55 -17.25 4.50 -17.46
C LYS A 55 -17.06 5.43 -18.66
N PHE A 56 -15.99 6.23 -18.66
CA PHE A 56 -15.61 7.08 -19.80
C PHE A 56 -14.71 6.35 -20.81
N GLU A 57 -14.54 5.04 -20.68
CA GLU A 57 -13.71 4.18 -21.54
C GLU A 57 -12.26 4.67 -21.65
N LEU A 58 -11.79 5.42 -20.64
CA LEU A 58 -10.44 5.98 -20.64
C LEU A 58 -9.40 4.89 -20.33
N ILE A 59 -9.77 3.90 -19.54
CA ILE A 59 -8.96 2.71 -19.24
C ILE A 59 -9.86 1.49 -19.25
N ASN A 60 -9.30 0.32 -19.55
CA ASN A 60 -9.96 -0.95 -19.29
C ASN A 60 -9.56 -1.44 -17.89
N LEU A 61 -10.55 -1.55 -16.98
CA LEU A 61 -10.36 -2.11 -15.64
C LEU A 61 -10.71 -3.60 -15.56
N GLU A 62 -11.19 -4.23 -16.64
CA GLU A 62 -11.29 -5.69 -16.69
C GLU A 62 -9.93 -6.23 -16.26
N ASN A 63 -9.94 -6.94 -15.13
CA ASN A 63 -8.78 -7.20 -14.31
C ASN A 63 -7.87 -8.24 -14.97
N HIS A 64 -7.37 -8.01 -16.19
CA HIS A 64 -6.63 -9.00 -16.95
C HIS A 64 -5.48 -9.61 -16.15
N ALA A 65 -4.83 -8.86 -15.25
CA ALA A 65 -3.79 -9.41 -14.39
C ALA A 65 -4.33 -10.44 -13.37
N ILE A 66 -5.38 -10.09 -12.60
CA ILE A 66 -5.95 -10.98 -11.57
C ILE A 66 -6.78 -12.09 -12.22
N GLU A 67 -7.54 -11.79 -13.27
CA GLU A 67 -8.34 -12.74 -14.02
C GLU A 67 -7.48 -13.81 -14.70
N LYS A 68 -6.40 -13.42 -15.42
CA LYS A 68 -5.41 -14.38 -15.93
C LYS A 68 -4.77 -15.21 -14.82
N LEU A 69 -4.59 -14.63 -13.64
CA LEU A 69 -4.04 -15.35 -12.47
C LEU A 69 -5.06 -16.36 -11.91
N LEU A 70 -6.34 -15.97 -11.82
CA LEU A 70 -7.47 -16.81 -11.39
C LEU A 70 -7.75 -17.96 -12.36
N GLU A 71 -7.62 -17.72 -13.66
CA GLU A 71 -7.77 -18.75 -14.69
C GLU A 71 -6.60 -19.74 -14.71
N SER A 72 -5.39 -19.28 -14.41
CA SER A 72 -4.17 -20.08 -14.55
C SER A 72 -3.70 -20.78 -13.26
N LYS A 73 -4.17 -20.36 -12.08
CA LYS A 73 -3.67 -20.87 -10.78
C LYS A 73 -4.78 -21.14 -9.77
N SER A 74 -4.52 -22.04 -8.81
CA SER A 74 -5.45 -22.32 -7.71
C SER A 74 -5.59 -21.11 -6.77
N LYS A 75 -6.77 -20.96 -6.14
CA LYS A 75 -7.01 -19.91 -5.12
C LYS A 75 -5.94 -19.89 -4.01
N LEU A 76 -5.47 -21.06 -3.58
CA LEU A 76 -4.41 -21.17 -2.57
C LEU A 76 -3.08 -20.61 -3.05
N THR A 77 -2.69 -20.90 -4.30
CA THR A 77 -1.47 -20.36 -4.91
C THR A 77 -1.53 -18.84 -5.03
N ILE A 78 -2.67 -18.32 -5.50
CA ILE A 78 -2.90 -16.87 -5.63
C ILE A 78 -2.81 -16.19 -4.27
N PHE A 79 -3.50 -16.74 -3.26
CA PHE A 79 -3.44 -16.24 -1.89
C PHE A 79 -1.98 -16.20 -1.39
N SER A 80 -1.23 -17.28 -1.60
CA SER A 80 0.17 -17.36 -1.15
C SER A 80 1.06 -16.31 -1.84
N ILE A 81 0.85 -16.05 -3.13
CA ILE A 81 1.59 -15.03 -3.87
C ILE A 81 1.21 -13.63 -3.39
N VAL A 82 -0.08 -13.29 -3.42
CA VAL A 82 -0.57 -11.91 -3.21
C VAL A 82 -0.54 -11.50 -1.74
N VAL A 83 -0.79 -12.42 -0.81
CA VAL A 83 -0.91 -12.12 0.62
C VAL A 83 0.41 -12.32 1.37
N ILE A 84 1.29 -13.20 0.88
CA ILE A 84 2.52 -13.56 1.60
C ILE A 84 3.76 -13.11 0.79
N MET A 85 3.96 -13.68 -0.40
CA MET A 85 5.21 -13.48 -1.15
C MET A 85 5.40 -12.03 -1.59
N ALA A 86 4.39 -11.43 -2.23
CA ALA A 86 4.46 -10.07 -2.74
C ALA A 86 4.68 -9.04 -1.62
N PRO A 87 3.91 -9.03 -0.51
CA PRO A 87 4.18 -8.14 0.62
C PRO A 87 5.59 -8.30 1.18
N ILE A 88 6.10 -9.53 1.35
CA ILE A 88 7.48 -9.72 1.84
C ILE A 88 8.48 -9.07 0.89
N MET A 89 8.39 -9.35 -0.41
CA MET A 89 9.31 -8.82 -1.42
C MET A 89 9.23 -7.30 -1.53
N GLU A 90 8.03 -6.75 -1.62
CA GLU A 90 7.79 -5.32 -1.76
C GLU A 90 8.26 -4.56 -0.52
N GLU A 91 7.98 -5.06 0.68
CA GLU A 91 8.45 -4.41 1.91
C GLU A 91 9.98 -4.50 2.04
N LEU A 92 10.61 -5.58 1.59
CA LEU A 92 12.07 -5.69 1.53
C LEU A 92 12.69 -4.67 0.56
N ILE A 93 12.06 -4.45 -0.60
CA ILE A 93 12.56 -3.51 -1.62
C ILE A 93 12.30 -2.05 -1.22
N PHE A 94 11.09 -1.74 -0.77
CA PHE A 94 10.65 -0.35 -0.60
C PHE A 94 10.73 0.16 0.84
N ARG A 95 10.69 -0.71 1.86
CA ARG A 95 10.60 -0.29 3.27
C ARG A 95 11.83 -0.66 4.08
N ALA A 96 12.51 -1.76 3.76
CA ALA A 96 13.76 -2.09 4.43
C ALA A 96 14.83 -0.98 4.28
N PRO A 97 15.05 -0.39 3.09
CA PRO A 97 16.10 0.61 2.88
C PRO A 97 15.87 1.94 3.61
N LEU A 98 14.63 2.29 3.97
CA LEU A 98 14.30 3.55 4.65
C LEU A 98 15.18 3.82 5.89
N THR A 99 15.57 2.76 6.61
CA THR A 99 16.40 2.89 7.82
C THR A 99 17.87 3.20 7.56
N LEU A 100 18.32 3.15 6.31
CA LEU A 100 19.69 3.49 5.91
C LEU A 100 19.90 5.01 5.83
N PHE A 101 18.83 5.79 5.66
CA PHE A 101 18.88 7.23 5.42
C PHE A 101 18.64 8.01 6.71
N LYS A 102 19.71 8.36 7.43
CA LYS A 102 19.62 8.98 8.76
C LYS A 102 19.49 10.49 8.76
N THR A 103 19.91 11.16 7.68
CA THR A 103 19.90 12.63 7.60
C THR A 103 18.46 13.14 7.48
N PRO A 104 17.95 13.96 8.43
CA PRO A 104 16.53 14.31 8.48
C PRO A 104 15.98 14.95 7.20
N ARG A 105 16.72 15.89 6.59
CA ARG A 105 16.31 16.57 5.36
C ARG A 105 16.16 15.60 4.18
N TYR A 106 17.07 14.64 4.05
CA TYR A 106 17.02 13.65 2.98
C TYR A 106 16.00 12.55 3.27
N PHE A 107 15.79 12.20 4.54
CA PHE A 107 14.86 11.15 4.91
C PHE A 107 13.44 11.43 4.41
N SER A 108 12.95 12.67 4.53
CA SER A 108 11.61 13.00 4.04
C SER A 108 11.47 12.82 2.54
N PHE A 109 12.45 13.29 1.76
CA PHE A 109 12.46 13.09 0.31
C PHE A 109 12.51 11.60 -0.06
N ILE A 110 13.38 10.84 0.61
CA ILE A 110 13.54 9.41 0.39
C ILE A 110 12.26 8.63 0.75
N PHE A 111 11.62 8.98 1.86
CA PHE A 111 10.36 8.38 2.29
C PHE A 111 9.29 8.47 1.19
N TYR A 112 9.04 9.67 0.66
CA TYR A 112 8.07 9.84 -0.43
C TYR A 112 8.55 9.22 -1.74
N SER A 113 9.86 9.24 -2.02
CA SER A 113 10.41 8.61 -3.23
C SER A 113 10.14 7.10 -3.23
N PHE A 114 10.39 6.41 -2.12
CA PHE A 114 10.07 4.98 -2.01
C PHE A 114 8.57 4.70 -2.07
N SER A 115 7.72 5.53 -1.44
CA SER A 115 6.27 5.40 -1.59
C SER A 115 5.81 5.63 -3.03
N PHE A 116 6.41 6.58 -3.74
CA PHE A 116 6.10 6.89 -5.13
C PHE A 116 6.55 5.78 -6.08
N LEU A 117 7.77 5.27 -5.93
CA LEU A 117 8.26 4.12 -6.69
C LEU A 117 7.42 2.86 -6.45
N PHE A 118 6.98 2.65 -5.21
CA PHE A 118 6.03 1.59 -4.88
C PHE A 118 4.72 1.75 -5.66
N GLY A 119 4.14 2.96 -5.70
CA GLY A 119 2.97 3.23 -6.53
C GLY A 119 3.22 3.03 -8.01
N LEU A 120 4.36 3.50 -8.52
CA LEU A 120 4.73 3.36 -9.93
C LEU A 120 4.84 1.91 -10.39
N VAL A 121 5.39 1.00 -9.58
CA VAL A 121 5.45 -0.42 -9.96
C VAL A 121 4.04 -0.98 -10.22
N HIS A 122 3.01 -0.48 -9.55
CA HIS A 122 1.65 -0.97 -9.73
C HIS A 122 0.99 -0.48 -11.04
N ILE A 123 1.63 0.42 -11.80
CA ILE A 123 1.15 0.77 -13.14
C ILE A 123 1.17 -0.44 -14.08
N THR A 124 1.99 -1.46 -13.79
CA THR A 124 2.08 -2.69 -14.58
C THR A 124 0.82 -3.55 -14.50
N ASN A 125 -0.13 -3.22 -13.61
CA ASN A 125 -1.43 -3.87 -13.55
C ASN A 125 -2.38 -3.41 -14.65
N TYR A 126 -2.03 -2.35 -15.39
CA TYR A 126 -2.81 -1.80 -16.49
C TYR A 126 -2.16 -2.12 -17.82
N GLU A 127 -2.97 -2.31 -18.86
CA GLU A 127 -2.45 -2.38 -20.23
C GLU A 127 -1.89 -1.03 -20.66
N VAL A 128 -0.69 -1.03 -21.24
CA VAL A 128 -0.01 0.20 -21.62
C VAL A 128 -0.78 0.88 -22.74
N SER A 129 -1.26 2.09 -22.45
CA SER A 129 -1.93 2.97 -23.42
C SER A 129 -1.59 4.43 -23.14
N THR A 130 -1.86 5.31 -24.11
CA THR A 130 -1.70 6.77 -23.93
C THR A 130 -2.48 7.27 -22.72
N ASN A 131 -3.71 6.79 -22.53
CA ASN A 131 -4.55 7.19 -21.40
C ASN A 131 -3.96 6.73 -20.06
N VAL A 132 -3.43 5.50 -19.97
CA VAL A 132 -2.77 5.01 -18.76
C VAL A 132 -1.54 5.83 -18.41
N ILE A 133 -0.74 6.23 -19.41
CA ILE A 133 0.41 7.11 -19.19
C ILE A 133 -0.03 8.48 -18.68
N LEU A 134 -1.03 9.10 -19.32
CA LEU A 134 -1.55 10.41 -18.92
C LEU A 134 -2.20 10.39 -17.54
N LEU A 135 -2.90 9.31 -17.19
CA LEU A 135 -3.60 9.15 -15.92
C LEU A 135 -2.73 8.53 -14.83
N THR A 136 -1.46 8.21 -15.10
CA THR A 136 -0.54 7.58 -14.13
C THR A 136 -0.58 8.24 -12.75
N PRO A 137 -0.56 9.58 -12.60
CA PRO A 137 -0.63 10.21 -11.28
C PRO A 137 -1.88 9.83 -10.47
N ILE A 138 -3.00 9.59 -11.14
CA ILE A 138 -4.27 9.16 -10.52
C ILE A 138 -4.24 7.65 -10.28
N LEU A 139 -3.79 6.87 -11.26
CA LEU A 139 -3.80 5.40 -11.20
C LEU A 139 -2.90 4.85 -10.10
N ILE A 140 -1.75 5.49 -9.82
CA ILE A 140 -0.84 5.05 -8.76
C ILE A 140 -1.21 5.61 -7.39
N ALA A 141 -2.16 6.55 -7.30
CA ALA A 141 -2.47 7.26 -6.06
C ALA A 141 -2.84 6.32 -4.90
N PRO A 142 -3.67 5.26 -5.08
CA PRO A 142 -4.00 4.34 -3.99
C PRO A 142 -2.74 3.68 -3.39
N GLN A 143 -1.86 3.20 -4.26
CA GLN A 143 -0.64 2.48 -3.87
C GLN A 143 0.41 3.43 -3.33
N PHE A 144 0.54 4.64 -3.88
CA PHE A 144 1.36 5.69 -3.30
C PHE A 144 0.94 5.99 -1.86
N ILE A 145 -0.36 6.23 -1.64
CA ILE A 145 -0.90 6.56 -0.31
C ILE A 145 -0.73 5.40 0.66
N LEU A 146 -1.13 4.18 0.28
CA LEU A 146 -0.87 2.96 1.07
C LEU A 146 0.62 2.84 1.39
N GLY A 147 1.47 3.15 0.42
CA GLY A 147 2.90 3.11 0.57
C GLY A 147 3.46 4.09 1.58
N THR A 148 2.78 5.20 1.84
CA THR A 148 3.11 6.11 2.96
C THR A 148 2.68 5.54 4.31
N TYR A 149 1.57 4.81 4.38
CA TYR A 149 1.09 4.18 5.61
C TYR A 149 2.00 3.01 6.04
N LEU A 150 2.43 2.21 5.06
CA LEU A 150 3.45 1.17 5.22
C LEU A 150 4.78 1.78 5.66
N GLY A 151 5.22 2.87 5.03
CA GLY A 151 6.40 3.63 5.47
C GLY A 151 6.29 4.11 6.92
N PHE A 152 5.13 4.65 7.32
CA PHE A 152 4.88 5.10 8.69
C PHE A 152 5.03 3.94 9.68
N ILE A 153 4.31 2.84 9.48
CA ILE A 153 4.37 1.71 10.43
C ILE A 153 5.75 1.06 10.46
N ARG A 154 6.45 1.00 9.31
CA ARG A 154 7.85 0.57 9.20
C ARG A 154 8.77 1.36 10.11
N VAL A 155 8.67 2.68 10.08
CA VAL A 155 9.53 3.58 10.86
C VAL A 155 9.19 3.52 12.34
N ARG A 156 7.90 3.47 12.68
CA ARG A 156 7.43 3.45 14.07
C ARG A 156 7.76 2.13 14.78
N PHE A 157 7.50 0.99 14.14
CA PHE A 157 7.52 -0.32 14.81
C PHE A 157 8.43 -1.37 14.17
N GLY A 158 8.86 -1.20 12.91
CA GLY A 158 9.79 -2.11 12.23
C GLY A 158 9.21 -2.80 11.00
N LEU A 159 10.05 -3.58 10.31
CA LEU A 159 9.73 -4.13 8.98
C LEU A 159 8.59 -5.15 9.04
N ILE A 160 8.61 -6.01 10.07
CA ILE A 160 7.60 -7.04 10.28
C ILE A 160 6.20 -6.41 10.39
N TRP A 161 6.05 -5.28 11.08
CA TRP A 161 4.76 -4.60 11.19
C TRP A 161 4.27 -4.03 9.86
N SER A 162 5.19 -3.62 8.99
CA SER A 162 4.86 -3.19 7.63
C SER A 162 4.40 -4.36 6.76
N ILE A 163 5.12 -5.49 6.81
CA ILE A 163 4.74 -6.73 6.13
C ILE A 163 3.37 -7.21 6.61
N LEU A 164 3.11 -7.21 7.92
CA LEU A 164 1.82 -7.62 8.47
C LEU A 164 0.68 -6.71 8.03
N LEU A 165 0.86 -5.38 8.09
CA LEU A 165 -0.15 -4.43 7.63
C LEU A 165 -0.47 -4.65 6.14
N HIS A 166 0.56 -4.83 5.31
CA HIS A 166 0.42 -5.06 3.88
C HIS A 166 -0.28 -6.40 3.58
N ALA A 167 0.16 -7.49 4.22
CA ALA A 167 -0.46 -8.80 4.09
C ALA A 167 -1.94 -8.77 4.50
N CYS A 168 -2.28 -8.13 5.64
CA CYS A 168 -3.67 -7.98 6.06
C CYS A 168 -4.52 -7.16 5.08
N TYR A 169 -3.94 -6.09 4.51
CA TYR A 169 -4.61 -5.29 3.49
C TYR A 169 -4.90 -6.12 2.24
N ASN A 170 -3.92 -6.86 1.74
CA ASN A 170 -4.09 -7.73 0.57
C ASN A 170 -5.05 -8.88 0.86
N ALA A 171 -4.98 -9.49 2.04
CA ALA A 171 -5.89 -10.56 2.46
C ALA A 171 -7.36 -10.09 2.46
N PHE A 172 -7.62 -8.87 2.93
CA PHE A 172 -8.96 -8.29 2.93
C PHE A 172 -9.54 -8.20 1.51
N PHE A 173 -8.81 -7.62 0.56
CA PHE A 173 -9.28 -7.50 -0.82
C PHE A 173 -9.33 -8.85 -1.54
N MET A 174 -8.36 -9.75 -1.32
CA MET A 174 -8.39 -11.10 -1.86
C MET A 174 -9.59 -11.91 -1.37
N PHE A 175 -9.97 -11.75 -0.10
CA PHE A 175 -11.16 -12.40 0.43
C PHE A 175 -12.43 -11.90 -0.28
N ILE A 176 -12.55 -10.59 -0.49
CA ILE A 176 -13.66 -10.02 -1.28
C ILE A 176 -13.68 -10.62 -2.69
N THR A 177 -12.54 -10.65 -3.38
CA THR A 177 -12.44 -11.22 -4.74
C THR A 177 -12.79 -12.70 -4.81
N PHE A 178 -12.53 -13.50 -3.78
CA PHE A 178 -12.84 -14.93 -3.80
C PHE A 178 -14.29 -15.27 -3.48
N VAL A 179 -15.03 -14.34 -2.89
CA VAL A 179 -16.42 -14.49 -2.43
C VAL A 179 -17.42 -13.77 -3.35
N ALA A 180 -17.00 -12.69 -3.99
CA ALA A 180 -17.75 -12.01 -5.06
C ALA A 180 -17.86 -12.91 -6.31
#